data_AF-A0A060HYV2-F1
#
_entry.id   AF-A0A060HYV2-F1
#
_cell.length_a   1.000
_cell.length_b   1.000
_cell.length_c   1.000
_cell.angle_alpha   90.00
_cell.angle_beta   90.00
_cell.angle_gamma   90.00
#
_symmetry.space_group_name_H-M   'P 1'
#
loop_
_entity.id
_entity.type
_entity.pdbx_description
1 polymer ?
#
loop_
_entity_poly.entity_id
_entity_poly.type
_entity_poly.pdbx_seq_one_letter_code
_entity_poly.pdbx_strand_id
1 'polypeptide(L)'
;MRGMVVMDLDIDSKDYFTTTPASVTQRTMDQLHKRGHGIILMHDIHKRTAKILPTLLSKLEAEGYKVVTLKFKKTQASTNLSPRPVS
;
A
#
# COMPACT_ATOMS: atom_id res chain seq x y z
N MET A 1 13.50 18.01 8.52
CA MET A 1 12.50 16.91 8.40
C MET A 1 13.13 15.62 8.93
N ARG A 2 12.79 15.18 10.15
CA ARG A 2 13.23 13.88 10.68
C ARG A 2 12.00 13.17 11.23
N GLY A 3 11.71 11.97 10.73
CA GLY A 3 10.50 11.19 11.07
C GLY A 3 9.45 11.05 9.96
N MET A 4 9.74 11.45 8.72
CA MET A 4 8.86 11.26 7.57
C MET A 4 9.39 10.13 6.68
N VAL A 5 8.51 9.22 6.26
CA VAL A 5 8.80 8.21 5.23
C VAL A 5 8.02 8.61 3.99
N VAL A 6 8.73 8.83 2.88
CA VAL A 6 8.10 9.08 1.58
C VAL A 6 7.78 7.73 0.96
N MET A 7 6.51 7.49 0.65
CA MET A 7 6.04 6.31 -0.07
C MET A 7 5.56 6.77 -1.44
N ASP A 8 6.14 6.21 -2.49
CA ASP A 8 5.68 6.42 -3.86
C ASP A 8 4.73 5.27 -4.27
N LEU A 9 3.96 5.49 -5.34
CA LEU A 9 3.02 4.51 -5.87
C LEU A 9 3.61 3.73 -7.04
N ASP A 10 3.32 2.43 -7.10
CA ASP A 10 3.73 1.57 -8.20
C ASP A 10 2.64 1.44 -9.27
N ILE A 11 1.38 1.50 -8.84
CA ILE A 11 0.20 1.21 -9.66
C ILE A 11 -0.88 2.26 -9.39
N ASP A 12 -1.17 3.10 -10.38
CA ASP A 12 -2.33 4.00 -10.37
C ASP A 12 -3.56 3.25 -10.91
N SER A 13 -4.58 3.06 -10.06
CA SER A 13 -5.83 2.41 -10.43
C SER A 13 -6.68 3.23 -11.39
N LYS A 14 -6.47 4.56 -11.44
CA LYS A 14 -7.22 5.50 -12.30
C LYS A 14 -8.73 5.45 -12.04
N ASP A 15 -9.11 5.24 -10.79
CA ASP A 15 -10.50 5.17 -10.31
C ASP A 15 -11.23 6.53 -10.33
N TYR A 16 -10.50 7.63 -10.52
CA TYR A 16 -11.01 8.99 -10.72
C TYR A 16 -11.60 9.25 -12.12
N PHE A 17 -11.34 8.39 -13.11
CA PHE A 17 -11.98 8.51 -14.42
C PHE A 17 -13.40 7.91 -14.41
N THR A 18 -14.28 8.45 -15.26
CA THR A 18 -15.61 7.87 -15.51
C THR A 18 -15.49 6.56 -16.28
N THR A 19 -15.09 5.49 -15.61
CA THR A 19 -14.95 4.15 -16.19
C THR A 19 -15.69 3.11 -15.35
N THR A 20 -15.96 1.95 -15.93
CA THR A 20 -16.70 0.91 -15.21
C THR A 20 -15.84 0.31 -14.09
N PRO A 21 -16.45 -0.17 -12.98
CA PRO A 21 -15.74 -0.89 -11.93
C PRO A 21 -14.85 -2.03 -12.46
N ALA A 22 -15.36 -2.80 -13.43
CA ALA A 22 -14.62 -3.89 -14.06
C ALA A 22 -13.36 -3.40 -14.80
N SER A 23 -13.46 -2.27 -15.51
CA SER A 23 -12.31 -1.68 -16.22
C SER A 23 -11.21 -1.20 -15.26
N VAL A 24 -11.58 -0.69 -14.08
CA VAL A 24 -10.60 -0.34 -13.02
C VAL A 24 -9.91 -1.60 -12.53
N THR A 25 -10.68 -2.63 -12.12
CA THR A 25 -10.11 -3.89 -11.63
C THR A 25 -9.19 -4.54 -12.65
N GLN A 26 -9.60 -4.60 -13.92
CA GLN A 26 -8.78 -5.21 -14.97
C GLN A 26 -7.44 -4.48 -15.13
N ARG A 27 -7.46 -3.14 -15.25
CA ARG A 27 -6.24 -2.34 -15.40
C ARG A 27 -5.30 -2.47 -14.20
N THR A 28 -5.86 -2.45 -12.98
CA THR A 28 -5.08 -2.60 -11.75
C THR A 28 -4.39 -3.97 -11.73
N MET A 29 -5.12 -5.04 -12.06
CA MET A 29 -4.55 -6.39 -12.11
C MET A 29 -3.53 -6.55 -13.25
N ASP A 30 -3.79 -6.01 -14.44
CA ASP A 30 -2.84 -6.06 -15.56
C ASP A 30 -1.50 -5.38 -15.22
N GLN A 31 -1.55 -4.27 -14.49
CA GLN A 31 -0.33 -3.59 -14.01
C GLN A 31 0.34 -4.39 -12.89
N LEU A 32 -0.44 -4.97 -11.98
CA LEU A 32 0.08 -5.81 -10.91
C LEU A 32 0.76 -7.08 -11.45
N HIS A 33 0.16 -7.74 -12.45
CA HIS A 33 0.73 -8.93 -13.10
C HIS A 33 2.10 -8.66 -13.71
N LYS A 34 2.29 -7.48 -14.31
CA LYS A 34 3.57 -7.09 -14.90
C LYS A 34 4.66 -6.87 -13.85
N ARG A 35 4.29 -6.47 -12.62
CA ARG A 35 5.25 -6.15 -11.55
C ARG A 35 5.42 -7.28 -10.53
N GLY A 36 4.41 -8.11 -10.34
CA GLY A 36 4.31 -9.13 -9.30
C GLY A 36 4.08 -8.60 -7.87
N HIS A 37 4.25 -7.31 -7.63
CA HIS A 37 4.03 -6.64 -6.34
C HIS A 37 3.93 -5.12 -6.53
N GLY A 38 3.54 -4.40 -5.47
CA GLY A 38 3.61 -2.93 -5.42
C GLY A 38 2.58 -2.28 -4.52
N ILE A 39 2.64 -0.95 -4.44
CA ILE A 39 1.65 -0.10 -3.76
C ILE A 39 0.61 0.40 -4.78
N ILE A 40 -0.65 0.01 -4.57
CA ILE A 40 -1.79 0.43 -5.41
C ILE A 40 -2.41 1.70 -4.81
N LEU A 41 -2.49 2.76 -5.60
CA LEU A 41 -3.20 3.99 -5.24
C LEU A 41 -4.69 3.87 -5.58
N MET A 42 -5.56 4.13 -4.59
CA MET A 42 -7.02 4.18 -4.73
C MET A 42 -7.56 5.44 -4.03
N HIS A 43 -8.65 6.00 -4.54
CA HIS A 43 -9.33 7.17 -4.00
C HIS A 43 -10.68 6.75 -3.39
N ASP A 44 -10.74 6.66 -2.07
CA ASP A 44 -11.91 6.21 -1.29
C ASP A 44 -13.06 7.23 -1.20
N ILE A 45 -12.85 8.45 -1.68
CA ILE A 45 -13.83 9.55 -1.70
C ILE A 45 -15.03 9.23 -2.63
N HIS A 46 -14.87 8.30 -3.58
CA HIS A 46 -15.93 7.91 -4.49
C HIS A 46 -16.64 6.64 -4.02
N LYS A 47 -17.98 6.69 -3.88
CA LYS A 47 -18.84 5.50 -3.62
C LYS A 47 -18.59 4.32 -4.60
N ARG A 48 -17.98 4.60 -5.76
CA ARG A 48 -17.57 3.61 -6.75
C ARG A 48 -16.39 2.76 -6.27
N THR A 49 -15.41 3.35 -5.59
CA THR A 49 -14.21 2.68 -5.08
C THR A 49 -14.58 1.65 -4.01
N ALA A 50 -15.49 2.00 -3.11
CA ALA A 50 -16.04 1.06 -2.13
C ALA A 50 -16.69 -0.18 -2.77
N LYS A 51 -17.31 -0.03 -3.95
CA LYS A 51 -17.91 -1.15 -4.70
C LYS A 51 -16.89 -2.03 -5.41
N ILE A 52 -15.70 -1.48 -5.74
CA ILE A 52 -14.63 -2.21 -6.43
C ILE A 52 -13.84 -3.09 -5.46
N LEU A 53 -13.67 -2.64 -4.21
CA LEU A 53 -12.83 -3.30 -3.22
C LEU A 53 -13.13 -4.80 -3.03
N PRO A 54 -14.39 -5.25 -2.85
CA PRO A 54 -14.65 -6.68 -2.67
C PRO A 54 -14.17 -7.52 -3.86
N THR A 55 -14.47 -7.09 -5.08
CA THR A 55 -14.07 -7.82 -6.30
C THR A 55 -12.56 -7.82 -6.49
N LEU A 56 -11.88 -6.69 -6.24
CA LEU A 56 -10.43 -6.60 -6.35
C LEU A 56 -9.74 -7.50 -5.33
N LEU A 57 -10.18 -7.47 -4.07
CA LEU A 57 -9.61 -8.30 -3.00
C LEU A 57 -9.80 -9.79 -3.26
N SER A 58 -11.00 -10.22 -3.66
CA SER A 58 -11.24 -11.63 -4.02
C SER A 58 -10.36 -12.09 -5.19
N LYS A 59 -10.11 -11.24 -6.18
CA LYS A 59 -9.23 -11.56 -7.30
C LYS A 59 -7.76 -11.65 -6.88
N LEU A 60 -7.30 -10.73 -6.03
CA LEU A 60 -5.95 -10.78 -5.46
C LEU A 60 -5.72 -12.06 -4.67
N GLU A 61 -6.67 -12.45 -3.82
CA GLU A 61 -6.61 -13.68 -3.03
C GLU A 61 -6.61 -14.94 -3.92
N ALA A 62 -7.52 -15.01 -4.90
CA ALA A 62 -7.61 -16.14 -5.83
C ALA A 62 -6.33 -16.35 -6.66
N GLU A 63 -5.61 -15.27 -6.96
CA GLU A 63 -4.35 -15.30 -7.70
C GLU A 63 -3.11 -15.39 -6.79
N GLY A 64 -3.29 -15.53 -5.47
CA GLY A 64 -2.21 -15.79 -4.51
C GLY A 64 -1.47 -14.54 -4.01
N TYR A 65 -1.98 -13.34 -4.28
CA TYR A 65 -1.44 -12.11 -3.72
C TYR A 65 -1.81 -11.95 -2.25
N LYS A 66 -0.88 -11.36 -1.47
CA LYS A 66 -1.10 -11.03 -0.06
C LYS A 66 -1.25 -9.52 0.11
N VAL A 67 -2.41 -9.09 0.61
CA VAL A 67 -2.61 -7.69 1.00
C VAL A 67 -1.96 -7.46 2.36
N VAL A 68 -1.15 -6.41 2.46
CA VAL A 68 -0.36 -6.09 3.66
C VAL A 68 -0.66 -4.68 4.16
N THR A 69 -0.53 -4.48 5.46
CA THR A 69 -0.61 -3.15 6.09
C THR A 69 0.79 -2.69 6.46
N LEU A 70 1.22 -1.56 5.90
CA LEU A 70 2.47 -0.92 6.27
C LEU A 70 2.35 -0.33 7.68
N LYS A 71 3.30 -0.65 8.56
CA LYS A 71 3.38 -0.10 9.92
C LYS A 71 4.74 0.57 10.11
N PHE A 72 4.74 1.82 10.58
CA PHE A 72 5.98 2.48 10.98
C PHE A 72 6.55 1.82 12.23
N LYS A 73 7.84 1.45 12.20
CA LYS A 73 8.57 0.97 13.37
C LYS A 73 9.57 2.03 13.82
N LYS A 74 9.37 2.56 15.03
CA LYS A 74 10.37 3.42 15.68
C LYS A 74 11.50 2.54 16.20
N THR A 75 12.69 2.62 15.61
CA THR A 75 13.88 1.99 16.20
C THR A 75 14.21 2.74 17.49
N GLN A 76 14.05 2.10 18.65
CA GLN A 76 14.58 2.61 19.91
C GLN A 76 16.10 2.58 19.82
N ALA A 77 16.74 3.73 19.95
CA ALA A 77 18.17 3.77 20.20
C ALA A 77 18.42 3.08 21.55
N SER A 78 19.24 2.03 21.57
CA SER A 78 19.68 1.37 22.79
C SER A 78 20.53 2.36 23.60
N THR A 79 19.94 2.97 24.63
CA THR A 79 20.66 3.84 25.56
C THR A 79 21.49 2.98 26.53
N ASN A 80 22.58 2.38 26.05
CA ASN A 80 23.63 1.87 26.93
C ASN A 80 24.60 3.01 27.26
N LEU A 81 24.17 3.92 28.12
CA LEU A 81 25.06 4.86 28.81
C LEU A 81 25.37 4.28 30.19
N SER A 82 26.43 3.46 30.26
CA SER A 82 27.04 3.09 31.53
C SER A 82 27.80 4.32 32.05
N PRO A 83 27.52 4.84 33.25
CA PRO A 83 28.29 5.95 33.81
C PRO A 83 29.69 5.45 34.16
N ARG A 84 30.72 6.06 33.56
CA ARG A 84 32.11 5.82 33.98
C ARG A 84 32.27 6.29 35.44
N PRO A 85 32.87 5.49 36.33
CA PRO A 85 33.23 5.96 37.66
C PRO A 85 34.34 7.00 37.52
N VAL A 86 34.14 8.17 38.10
CA VAL A 86 35.22 9.13 38.35
C VAL A 86 35.98 8.67 39.60
N SER A 87 37.29 8.58 39.46
CA SER A 87 38.24 8.21 40.52
C SER A 87 38.37 9.29 41.58
#